data_AF-A0A257QH45-F1
#
_entry.id   AF-A0A257QH45-F1
#
_cell.length_a   1.000
_cell.length_b   1.000
_cell.length_c   1.000
_cell.angle_alpha   90.00
_cell.angle_beta   90.00
_cell.angle_gamma   90.00
#
_symmetry.space_group_name_H-M   'P 1'
#
loop_
_entity.id
_entity.type
_entity.pdbx_description
1 polymer ?
#
loop_
_entity_poly.entity_id
_entity_poly.type
_entity_poly.pdbx_seq_one_letter_code
_entity_poly.pdbx_strand_id
1 'polypeptide(L)'
;MSLPVDVPASVAAGAAKIDWARAHMPVLAAATRRIDLGGLRVAMCIHLEAKTACLALALEEAGARVAITGSNPLSTQDDICRALAVRGPAVFARHGPDEEEYRGFLRQVLDTRPDVILDDIEDPLKLPEFLPSHDPLLATTTTDKRIPVPDFTEYQDQADELDILTARIDRLTRALKLSGVYPGQQKQVLQQLIDEGTENKLIPVEDWQAYSDKGGLAGFIQWMPIKEVAETLVQLYAARDKTKDLLYEITGIGDIMRGQTDPNETMGAQQLKANFSTRRIMPQQRAVARVARDLIRLLAGVIAEHFSPQTISMITGYPQLAPVPPVPPQPPQMPQQAPMPGQPLPPPDPAMAQWQQAVQAAQAVMQA
;
A
#
# COMPACT_ATOMS: atom_id res chain seq x y z
N MET A 1 -16.07 -29.06 -25.45
CA MET A 1 -16.08 -28.52 -26.83
C MET A 1 -14.99 -29.27 -27.58
N SER A 2 -15.36 -30.20 -28.45
CA SER A 2 -14.43 -31.08 -29.16
C SER A 2 -13.56 -30.29 -30.13
N LEU A 3 -12.24 -30.42 -30.01
CA LEU A 3 -11.29 -29.81 -30.94
C LEU A 3 -11.53 -30.33 -32.37
N PRO A 4 -11.47 -29.48 -33.40
CA PRO A 4 -11.68 -29.88 -34.78
C PRO A 4 -10.58 -30.84 -35.27
N VAL A 5 -10.97 -31.67 -36.24
CA VAL A 5 -10.18 -32.72 -36.90
C VAL A 5 -8.97 -32.09 -37.62
N ASP A 6 -7.79 -32.70 -37.45
CA ASP A 6 -6.48 -32.36 -38.03
C ASP A 6 -5.68 -31.20 -37.43
N VAL A 7 -5.62 -31.13 -36.10
CA VAL A 7 -4.51 -30.45 -35.42
C VAL A 7 -3.26 -31.37 -35.45
N PRO A 8 -2.11 -30.95 -36.03
CA PRO A 8 -0.89 -31.77 -36.03
C PRO A 8 -0.55 -32.23 -34.61
N ALA A 9 -0.16 -33.49 -34.41
CA ALA A 9 0.09 -34.05 -33.07
C ALA A 9 1.01 -33.17 -32.19
N SER A 10 1.96 -32.45 -32.80
CA SER A 10 2.82 -31.48 -32.11
C SER A 10 2.09 -30.25 -31.55
N VAL A 11 1.04 -29.77 -32.22
CA VAL A 11 0.23 -28.63 -31.74
C VAL A 11 -0.62 -29.05 -30.55
N ALA A 12 -1.21 -30.25 -30.60
CA ALA A 12 -1.98 -30.80 -29.48
C ALA A 12 -1.11 -31.05 -28.24
N ALA A 13 0.11 -31.56 -28.43
CA ALA A 13 1.07 -31.75 -27.34
C ALA A 13 1.49 -30.42 -26.70
N GLY A 14 1.83 -29.40 -27.51
CA GLY A 14 2.16 -28.07 -27.03
C GLY A 14 0.98 -27.40 -26.32
N ALA A 15 -0.22 -27.52 -26.87
CA ALA A 15 -1.46 -27.04 -26.26
C ALA A 15 -1.66 -27.62 -24.85
N ALA A 16 -1.50 -28.94 -24.69
CA ALA A 16 -1.63 -29.60 -23.39
C ALA A 16 -0.61 -29.09 -22.36
N LYS A 17 0.64 -28.83 -22.78
CA LYS A 17 1.68 -28.24 -21.92
C LYS A 17 1.33 -26.81 -21.49
N ILE A 18 0.87 -25.98 -22.43
CA ILE A 18 0.43 -24.59 -22.17
C ILE A 18 -0.75 -24.60 -21.19
N ASP A 19 -1.76 -25.43 -21.44
CA ASP A 19 -2.97 -25.49 -20.60
C ASP A 19 -2.65 -25.99 -19.19
N TRP A 20 -1.74 -26.98 -19.06
CA TRP A 20 -1.25 -27.44 -17.76
C TRP A 20 -0.49 -26.33 -17.01
N ALA A 21 0.42 -25.63 -17.69
CA ALA A 21 1.16 -24.53 -17.07
C ALA A 21 0.22 -23.41 -16.62
N ARG A 22 -0.75 -23.04 -17.47
CA ARG A 22 -1.75 -22.02 -17.20
C ARG A 22 -2.58 -22.31 -15.96
N ALA A 23 -2.96 -23.58 -15.74
CA ALA A 23 -3.70 -24.01 -14.55
C ALA A 23 -2.92 -23.78 -13.24
N HIS A 24 -1.59 -23.71 -13.30
CA HIS A 24 -0.69 -23.52 -12.16
C HIS A 24 -0.13 -22.08 -12.06
N MET A 25 -0.67 -21.12 -12.82
CA MET A 25 -0.24 -19.71 -12.81
C MET A 25 -1.36 -18.76 -12.33
N PRO A 26 -1.85 -18.88 -11.07
CA PRO A 26 -3.02 -18.14 -10.59
C PRO A 26 -2.79 -16.62 -10.52
N VAL A 27 -1.55 -16.18 -10.27
CA VAL A 27 -1.20 -14.75 -10.22
C VAL A 27 -1.36 -14.11 -11.59
N LEU A 28 -0.87 -14.76 -12.65
CA LEU A 28 -1.01 -14.28 -14.03
C LEU A 28 -2.50 -14.19 -14.41
N ALA A 29 -3.28 -15.23 -14.13
CA ALA A 29 -4.72 -15.25 -14.41
C ALA A 29 -5.52 -14.17 -13.64
N ALA A 30 -5.06 -13.79 -12.45
CA ALA A 30 -5.65 -12.72 -11.65
C ALA A 30 -5.18 -11.33 -12.13
N ALA A 31 -3.97 -11.21 -12.66
CA ALA A 31 -3.45 -9.98 -13.23
C ALA A 31 -4.15 -9.65 -14.55
N THR A 32 -4.24 -10.60 -15.49
CA THR A 32 -4.90 -10.43 -16.80
C THR A 32 -6.30 -9.85 -16.69
N ARG A 33 -7.10 -10.30 -15.72
CA ARG A 33 -8.48 -9.83 -15.52
C ARG A 33 -8.60 -8.38 -15.03
N ARG A 34 -7.52 -7.76 -14.58
CA ARG A 34 -7.50 -6.42 -14.00
C ARG A 34 -6.89 -5.36 -14.92
N ILE A 35 -6.25 -5.78 -16.01
CA ILE A 35 -5.53 -4.91 -16.91
C ILE A 35 -6.19 -4.91 -18.29
N ASP A 36 -6.26 -3.72 -18.89
CA ASP A 36 -6.59 -3.53 -20.29
C ASP A 36 -5.40 -2.81 -20.94
N LEU A 37 -4.81 -3.46 -21.94
CA LEU A 37 -3.62 -3.00 -22.65
C LEU A 37 -3.97 -2.25 -23.95
N GLY A 38 -5.26 -2.07 -24.26
CA GLY A 38 -5.73 -1.07 -25.23
C GLY A 38 -5.15 -1.21 -26.65
N GLY A 39 -4.83 -2.43 -27.10
CA GLY A 39 -4.25 -2.66 -28.43
C GLY A 39 -2.74 -2.46 -28.54
N LEU A 40 -2.02 -2.29 -27.41
CA LEU A 40 -0.56 -2.16 -27.40
C LEU A 40 0.11 -3.28 -28.17
N ARG A 41 1.10 -2.94 -29.02
CA ARG A 41 1.91 -3.92 -29.72
C ARG A 41 3.11 -4.29 -28.85
N VAL A 42 3.16 -5.55 -28.44
CA VAL A 42 4.19 -6.05 -27.53
C VAL A 42 5.10 -7.01 -28.29
N ALA A 43 6.38 -6.68 -28.37
CA ALA A 43 7.41 -7.60 -28.80
C ALA A 43 7.97 -8.34 -27.59
N MET A 44 8.09 -9.66 -27.68
CA MET A 44 8.66 -10.52 -26.65
C MET A 44 9.89 -11.25 -27.17
N CYS A 45 11.00 -11.14 -26.46
CA CYS A 45 12.25 -11.89 -26.70
C CYS A 45 12.66 -12.57 -25.40
N ILE A 46 12.16 -13.78 -25.16
CA ILE A 46 12.34 -14.52 -23.88
C ILE A 46 12.47 -16.01 -24.21
N HIS A 47 13.03 -16.83 -23.32
CA HIS A 47 12.98 -18.29 -23.42
C HIS A 47 11.55 -18.79 -23.75
N LEU A 48 11.37 -19.40 -24.93
CA LEU A 48 10.05 -19.73 -25.45
C LEU A 48 9.60 -21.13 -25.04
N GLU A 49 9.00 -21.18 -23.84
CA GLU A 49 8.45 -22.38 -23.20
C GLU A 49 6.95 -22.21 -22.87
N ALA A 50 6.32 -23.25 -22.31
CA ALA A 50 4.90 -23.24 -21.95
C ALA A 50 4.50 -22.05 -21.06
N LYS A 51 5.33 -21.68 -20.09
CA LYS A 51 5.08 -20.55 -19.16
C LYS A 51 5.10 -19.19 -19.89
N THR A 52 6.03 -19.01 -20.82
CA THR A 52 6.14 -17.80 -21.66
C THR A 52 4.97 -17.73 -22.64
N ALA A 53 4.54 -18.86 -23.18
CA ALA A 53 3.32 -18.92 -23.99
C ALA A 53 2.07 -18.52 -23.19
N CYS A 54 1.95 -18.93 -21.92
CA CYS A 54 0.88 -18.45 -21.04
C CYS A 54 0.93 -16.93 -20.85
N LEU A 55 2.11 -16.34 -20.70
CA LEU A 55 2.27 -14.88 -20.60
C LEU A 55 1.83 -14.18 -21.90
N ALA A 56 2.27 -14.66 -23.07
CA ALA A 56 1.87 -14.10 -24.36
C ALA A 56 0.33 -14.13 -24.55
N LEU A 57 -0.32 -15.26 -24.22
CA LEU A 57 -1.77 -15.38 -24.29
C LEU A 57 -2.48 -14.47 -23.27
N ALA A 58 -1.93 -14.32 -22.07
CA ALA A 58 -2.45 -13.42 -21.06
C ALA A 58 -2.40 -11.94 -21.50
N LEU A 59 -1.38 -11.55 -22.27
CA LEU A 59 -1.28 -10.19 -22.83
C LEU A 59 -2.29 -9.97 -23.97
N GLU A 60 -2.46 -10.94 -24.87
CA GLU A 60 -3.51 -10.91 -25.90
C GLU A 60 -4.91 -10.81 -25.29
N GLU A 61 -5.19 -11.60 -24.24
CA GLU A 61 -6.47 -11.56 -23.51
C GLU A 61 -6.72 -10.22 -22.81
N ALA A 62 -5.65 -9.55 -22.37
CA ALA A 62 -5.70 -8.18 -21.87
C ALA A 62 -5.80 -7.13 -22.98
N GLY A 63 -5.90 -7.53 -24.26
CA GLY A 63 -6.12 -6.64 -25.39
C GLY A 63 -4.86 -6.18 -26.13
N ALA A 64 -3.68 -6.72 -25.83
CA ALA A 64 -2.46 -6.42 -26.60
C ALA A 64 -2.39 -7.22 -27.91
N ARG A 65 -1.50 -6.82 -28.83
CA ARG A 65 -1.08 -7.62 -29.98
C ARG A 65 0.36 -8.06 -29.78
N VAL A 66 0.60 -9.36 -29.72
CA VAL A 66 1.86 -9.94 -29.29
C VAL A 66 2.62 -10.55 -30.47
N ALA A 67 3.89 -10.18 -30.61
CA ALA A 67 4.85 -10.85 -31.47
C ALA A 67 5.99 -11.39 -30.62
N ILE A 68 6.37 -12.65 -30.80
CA ILE A 68 7.29 -13.36 -29.91
C ILE A 68 8.37 -14.15 -30.66
N THR A 69 9.58 -14.10 -30.12
CA THR A 69 10.75 -14.90 -30.49
C THR A 69 11.45 -15.44 -29.24
N GLY A 70 12.34 -16.42 -29.42
CA GLY A 70 13.21 -16.93 -28.37
C GLY A 70 14.41 -16.01 -28.12
N SER A 71 14.82 -15.83 -26.85
CA SER A 71 16.07 -15.13 -26.48
C SER A 71 17.32 -16.02 -26.54
N ASN A 72 17.13 -17.34 -26.62
CA ASN A 72 18.21 -18.32 -26.77
C ASN A 72 17.81 -19.39 -27.81
N PRO A 73 18.61 -19.58 -28.88
CA PRO A 73 18.39 -20.57 -29.94
C PRO A 73 18.07 -21.99 -29.46
N LEU A 74 18.60 -22.41 -28.31
CA LEU A 74 18.47 -23.78 -27.80
C LEU A 74 17.35 -23.97 -26.77
N SER A 75 16.73 -22.89 -26.30
CA SER A 75 15.69 -22.96 -25.25
C SER A 75 14.27 -23.14 -25.81
N THR A 76 14.07 -22.83 -27.08
CA THR A 76 12.76 -22.87 -27.75
C THR A 76 12.22 -24.29 -27.83
N GLN A 77 10.93 -24.46 -27.51
CA GLN A 77 10.21 -25.73 -27.72
C GLN A 77 9.28 -25.62 -28.94
N ASP A 78 9.54 -26.42 -29.98
CA ASP A 78 8.81 -26.32 -31.26
C ASP A 78 7.32 -26.64 -31.14
N ASP A 79 6.95 -27.58 -30.26
CA ASP A 79 5.54 -27.91 -30.00
C ASP A 79 4.80 -26.75 -29.35
N ILE A 80 5.43 -26.03 -28.43
CA ILE A 80 4.93 -24.78 -27.85
C ILE A 80 4.78 -23.69 -28.92
N CYS A 81 5.79 -23.49 -29.76
CA CYS A 81 5.74 -22.48 -30.84
C CYS A 81 4.55 -22.70 -31.76
N ARG A 82 4.36 -23.94 -32.22
CA ARG A 82 3.25 -24.31 -33.10
C ARG A 82 1.90 -24.17 -32.40
N ALA A 83 1.82 -24.55 -31.12
CA ALA A 83 0.60 -24.39 -30.33
C ALA A 83 0.24 -22.92 -30.07
N LEU A 84 1.24 -22.06 -29.85
CA LEU A 84 1.05 -20.64 -29.62
C LEU A 84 0.63 -19.92 -30.92
N ALA A 85 1.23 -20.27 -32.05
CA ALA A 85 0.95 -19.65 -33.35
C ALA A 85 -0.52 -19.81 -33.80
N VAL A 86 -1.19 -20.90 -33.42
CA VAL A 86 -2.62 -21.12 -33.73
C VAL A 86 -3.56 -20.48 -32.71
N ARG A 87 -3.04 -19.90 -31.62
CA ARG A 87 -3.81 -19.33 -30.50
C ARG A 87 -3.81 -17.79 -30.46
N GLY A 88 -3.15 -17.12 -31.41
CA GLY A 88 -3.23 -15.66 -31.57
C GLY A 88 -1.88 -14.98 -31.86
N PRO A 89 -0.89 -15.06 -30.94
CA PRO A 89 0.38 -14.35 -31.09
C PRO A 89 1.12 -14.70 -32.37
N ALA A 90 1.80 -13.70 -32.96
CA ALA A 90 2.72 -13.93 -34.06
C ALA A 90 4.03 -14.54 -33.51
N VAL A 91 4.33 -15.78 -33.91
CA VAL A 91 5.50 -16.53 -33.40
C VAL A 91 6.57 -16.62 -34.48
N PHE A 92 7.76 -16.11 -34.17
CA PHE A 92 8.94 -16.17 -35.02
C PHE A 92 10.06 -16.88 -34.25
N ALA A 93 10.00 -18.20 -34.17
CA ALA A 93 11.03 -18.98 -33.46
C ALA A 93 10.97 -20.47 -33.86
N ARG A 94 12.10 -21.15 -33.73
CA ARG A 94 12.22 -22.61 -33.71
C ARG A 94 13.36 -23.03 -32.80
N HIS A 95 13.45 -24.31 -32.48
CA HIS A 95 14.60 -24.89 -31.78
C HIS A 95 15.81 -25.00 -32.73
N GLY A 96 16.99 -24.62 -32.23
CA GLY A 96 18.25 -24.71 -32.96
C GLY A 96 18.27 -24.01 -34.33
N PRO A 97 17.85 -22.73 -34.46
CA PRO A 97 18.07 -21.95 -35.67
C PRO A 97 19.56 -21.70 -35.87
N ASP A 98 19.96 -21.52 -37.13
CA ASP A 98 21.26 -20.94 -37.41
C ASP A 98 21.28 -19.43 -37.09
N GLU A 99 22.45 -18.81 -37.17
CA GLU A 99 22.61 -17.39 -36.82
C GLU A 99 21.77 -16.47 -37.72
N GLU A 100 21.67 -16.77 -39.02
CA GLU A 100 20.94 -15.93 -39.96
C GLU A 100 19.44 -15.98 -39.69
N GLU A 101 18.90 -17.18 -39.50
CA GLU A 101 17.50 -17.40 -39.13
C GLU A 101 17.16 -16.77 -37.78
N TYR A 102 18.02 -16.96 -36.77
CA TYR A 102 17.83 -16.35 -35.45
C TYR A 102 17.73 -14.82 -35.55
N ARG A 103 18.65 -14.19 -36.29
CA ARG A 103 18.61 -12.74 -36.53
C ARG A 103 17.41 -12.34 -37.39
N GLY A 104 16.98 -13.19 -38.31
CA GLY A 104 15.76 -13.03 -39.09
C GLY A 104 14.51 -12.94 -38.21
N PHE A 105 14.38 -13.83 -37.22
CA PHE A 105 13.27 -13.81 -36.27
C PHE A 105 13.23 -12.55 -35.42
N LEU A 106 14.38 -12.10 -34.92
CA LEU A 106 14.48 -10.83 -34.17
C LEU A 106 14.00 -9.65 -35.02
N ARG A 107 14.41 -9.59 -36.30
CA ARG A 107 13.95 -8.54 -37.24
C ARG A 107 12.46 -8.62 -37.48
N GLN A 108 11.90 -9.82 -37.70
CA GLN A 108 10.47 -10.01 -37.93
C GLN A 108 9.62 -9.54 -36.73
N VAL A 109 10.06 -9.81 -35.50
CA VAL A 109 9.40 -9.27 -34.30
C VAL A 109 9.45 -7.74 -34.29
N LEU A 110 10.60 -7.13 -34.60
CA LEU A 110 10.75 -5.67 -34.65
C LEU A 110 9.96 -5.03 -35.81
N ASP A 111 9.77 -5.73 -36.92
CA ASP A 111 9.00 -5.27 -38.08
C ASP A 111 7.49 -5.11 -37.77
N THR A 112 7.02 -5.74 -36.69
CA THR A 112 5.67 -5.47 -36.14
C THR A 112 5.53 -4.06 -35.54
N ARG A 113 6.66 -3.33 -35.44
CA ARG A 113 6.79 -1.98 -34.88
C ARG A 113 6.26 -1.91 -33.45
N PRO A 114 6.79 -2.70 -32.50
CA PRO A 114 6.25 -2.77 -31.14
C PRO A 114 6.25 -1.41 -30.43
N ASP A 115 5.24 -1.18 -29.60
CA ASP A 115 5.17 -0.04 -28.68
C ASP A 115 5.97 -0.34 -27.39
N VAL A 116 6.03 -1.61 -27.00
CA VAL A 116 6.75 -2.10 -25.82
C VAL A 116 7.54 -3.36 -26.17
N ILE A 117 8.76 -3.47 -25.63
CA ILE A 117 9.60 -4.68 -25.74
C ILE A 117 9.70 -5.31 -24.34
N LEU A 118 9.42 -6.60 -24.27
CA LEU A 118 9.67 -7.47 -23.12
C LEU A 118 10.86 -8.36 -23.46
N ASP A 119 11.96 -8.19 -22.72
CA ASP A 119 13.22 -8.87 -22.96
C ASP A 119 13.74 -9.51 -21.68
N ASP A 120 14.59 -10.53 -21.84
CA ASP A 120 15.30 -11.20 -20.76
C ASP A 120 16.74 -10.69 -20.70
N ILE A 121 17.06 -9.91 -19.68
CA ILE A 121 18.39 -9.32 -19.47
C ILE A 121 18.97 -9.81 -18.15
N GLU A 122 20.30 -9.94 -18.10
CA GLU A 122 21.00 -10.21 -16.84
C GLU A 122 20.70 -9.09 -15.84
N ASP A 123 20.39 -9.44 -14.59
CA ASP A 123 20.16 -8.46 -13.53
C ASP A 123 21.40 -7.54 -13.41
N PRO A 124 21.28 -6.26 -13.79
CA PRO A 124 22.42 -5.36 -13.79
C PRO A 124 22.87 -5.02 -12.36
N LEU A 125 21.98 -5.11 -11.37
CA LEU A 125 22.27 -4.71 -10.00
C LEU A 125 22.66 -5.88 -9.10
N LYS A 126 22.30 -7.12 -9.47
CA LYS A 126 22.61 -8.36 -8.74
C LYS A 126 22.27 -8.27 -7.25
N LEU A 127 21.15 -7.60 -6.95
CA LEU A 127 20.75 -7.37 -5.57
C LEU A 127 20.46 -8.71 -4.87
N PRO A 128 20.81 -8.85 -3.59
CA PRO A 128 20.61 -10.11 -2.86
C PRO A 128 19.13 -10.47 -2.66
N GLU A 129 18.24 -9.48 -2.78
CA GLU A 129 16.79 -9.66 -2.69
C GLU A 129 16.15 -9.56 -4.08
N PHE A 130 15.17 -10.42 -4.36
CA PHE A 130 14.52 -10.55 -5.67
C PHE A 130 13.84 -9.25 -6.16
N LEU A 131 13.36 -8.41 -5.25
CA LEU A 131 12.72 -7.14 -5.60
C LEU A 131 13.76 -6.01 -5.51
N PRO A 132 13.86 -5.12 -6.51
CA PRO A 132 14.75 -3.97 -6.49
C PRO A 132 14.26 -2.84 -5.55
N SER A 133 13.40 -3.15 -4.59
CA SER A 133 12.76 -2.18 -3.70
C SER A 133 12.52 -2.77 -2.32
N HIS A 134 12.67 -1.94 -1.30
CA HIS A 134 12.24 -2.24 0.07
C HIS A 134 10.74 -2.57 0.13
N ASP A 135 10.34 -3.35 1.15
CA ASP A 135 8.93 -3.59 1.43
C ASP A 135 8.20 -2.24 1.65
N PRO A 136 7.08 -1.98 0.94
CA PRO A 136 6.41 -0.69 1.00
C PRO A 136 5.93 -0.35 2.42
N LEU A 137 5.83 0.95 2.71
CA LEU A 137 5.11 1.43 3.88
C LEU A 137 3.61 1.21 3.64
N LEU A 138 2.98 0.38 4.47
CA LEU A 138 1.54 0.16 4.45
C LEU A 138 0.93 0.84 5.68
N ALA A 139 -0.26 1.43 5.51
CA ALA A 139 -1.06 2.00 6.59
C ALA A 139 -1.70 0.86 7.41
N THR A 140 -3.02 0.88 7.61
CA THR A 140 -3.72 -0.29 8.16
C THR A 140 -3.84 -1.38 7.09
N THR A 141 -3.44 -2.61 7.46
CA THR A 141 -3.57 -3.80 6.62
C THR A 141 -4.43 -4.84 7.33
N THR A 142 -5.17 -5.64 6.57
CA THR A 142 -5.88 -6.80 7.11
C THR A 142 -4.94 -8.01 7.17
N THR A 143 -5.29 -9.02 7.97
CA THR A 143 -4.46 -10.22 8.17
C THR A 143 -4.22 -11.01 6.87
N ASP A 144 -5.12 -10.86 5.90
CA ASP A 144 -5.18 -11.63 4.66
C ASP A 144 -4.75 -10.85 3.41
N LYS A 145 -4.70 -9.51 3.45
CA LYS A 145 -4.46 -8.68 2.26
C LYS A 145 -3.50 -7.53 2.57
N ARG A 146 -2.53 -7.34 1.67
CA ARG A 146 -1.66 -6.14 1.62
C ARG A 146 -2.32 -4.97 0.89
N ILE A 147 -3.65 -4.90 0.86
CA ILE A 147 -4.37 -3.74 0.32
C ILE A 147 -4.51 -2.74 1.46
N PRO A 148 -3.89 -1.55 1.38
CA PRO A 148 -3.99 -0.56 2.43
C PRO A 148 -5.44 -0.07 2.53
N VAL A 149 -5.97 -0.05 3.75
CA VAL A 149 -7.27 0.55 4.05
C VAL A 149 -6.99 1.93 4.66
N PRO A 150 -7.68 3.01 4.22
CA PRO A 150 -7.52 4.32 4.83
C PRO A 150 -7.94 4.29 6.30
N ASP A 151 -7.15 4.89 7.19
CA ASP A 151 -7.43 4.99 8.62
C ASP A 151 -8.80 5.64 8.92
N PHE A 152 -9.29 6.52 8.03
CA PHE A 152 -10.63 7.10 8.10
C PHE A 152 -11.75 6.05 8.20
N THR A 153 -11.56 4.90 7.55
CA THR A 153 -12.55 3.81 7.56
C THR A 153 -12.79 3.27 8.97
N GLU A 154 -11.83 3.40 9.89
CA GLU A 154 -11.95 2.92 11.27
C GLU A 154 -12.94 3.76 12.11
N TYR A 155 -13.12 5.03 11.76
CA TYR A 155 -13.95 5.97 12.52
C TYR A 155 -15.02 6.67 11.67
N GLN A 156 -15.26 6.16 10.45
CA GLN A 156 -16.18 6.74 9.49
C GLN A 156 -17.57 6.93 10.10
N ASP A 157 -18.09 5.90 10.78
CA ASP A 157 -19.42 5.94 11.39
C ASP A 157 -19.56 7.07 12.42
N GLN A 158 -18.52 7.30 13.23
CA GLN A 158 -18.50 8.40 14.22
C GLN A 158 -18.39 9.77 13.56
N ALA A 159 -17.62 9.88 12.47
CA ALA A 159 -17.53 11.12 11.70
C ALA A 159 -18.87 11.48 11.05
N ASP A 160 -19.55 10.50 10.45
CA ASP A 160 -20.87 10.68 9.86
C ASP A 160 -21.93 11.04 10.92
N GLU A 161 -21.89 10.39 12.09
CA GLU A 161 -22.77 10.72 13.21
C GLU A 161 -22.54 12.15 13.71
N LEU A 162 -21.28 12.59 13.85
CA LEU A 162 -20.94 13.97 14.23
C LEU A 162 -21.49 14.99 13.25
N ASP A 163 -21.43 14.72 11.95
CA ASP A 163 -21.98 15.60 10.92
C ASP A 163 -23.51 15.70 11.03
N ILE A 164 -24.20 14.56 11.19
CA ILE A 164 -25.65 14.50 11.39
C ILE A 164 -26.08 15.28 12.65
N LEU A 165 -25.39 15.07 13.78
CA LEU A 165 -25.69 15.76 15.04
C LEU A 165 -25.46 17.26 14.91
N THR A 166 -24.37 17.68 14.26
CA THR A 166 -24.05 19.08 14.03
C THR A 166 -25.10 19.76 13.14
N ALA A 167 -25.54 19.09 12.07
CA ALA A 167 -26.61 19.58 11.20
C ALA A 167 -27.96 19.70 11.93
N ARG A 168 -28.30 18.76 12.83
CA ARG A 168 -29.52 18.83 13.65
C ARG A 168 -29.47 20.00 14.63
N ILE A 169 -28.34 20.20 15.29
CA ILE A 169 -28.11 21.32 16.21
C ILE A 169 -28.27 22.65 15.47
N ASP A 170 -27.66 22.82 14.30
CA ASP A 170 -27.79 24.06 13.51
C ASP A 170 -29.26 24.35 13.15
N ARG A 171 -30.00 23.34 12.66
CA ARG A 171 -31.43 23.49 12.31
C ARG A 171 -32.29 23.88 13.50
N LEU A 172 -32.11 23.24 14.66
CA LEU A 172 -32.87 23.55 15.87
C LEU A 172 -32.49 24.91 16.46
N THR A 173 -31.20 25.27 16.40
CA THR A 173 -30.72 26.59 16.82
C THR A 173 -31.35 27.70 15.98
N ARG A 174 -31.47 27.50 14.64
CA ARG A 174 -32.16 28.45 13.76
C ARG A 174 -33.67 28.52 14.00
N ALA A 175 -34.28 27.42 14.44
CA ALA A 175 -35.70 27.33 14.75
C ALA A 175 -36.07 27.96 16.10
N LEU A 176 -35.11 28.09 17.03
CA LEU A 176 -35.22 28.81 18.30
C LEU A 176 -35.32 30.33 18.07
N LYS A 177 -36.45 30.78 17.52
CA LYS A 177 -36.84 32.18 17.45
C LYS A 177 -38.13 32.36 18.24
N LEU A 178 -38.13 33.28 19.20
CA LEU A 178 -39.31 33.60 20.01
C LEU A 178 -40.45 34.05 19.09
N SER A 179 -41.45 33.19 18.89
CA SER A 179 -42.59 33.42 18.01
C SER A 179 -43.86 32.91 18.70
N GLY A 180 -44.92 33.70 18.64
CA GLY A 180 -46.22 33.39 19.25
C GLY A 180 -47.35 34.01 18.45
N VAL A 181 -48.57 33.50 18.65
CA VAL A 181 -49.80 34.00 18.02
C VAL A 181 -50.76 34.54 19.08
N TYR A 182 -51.46 35.62 18.74
CA TYR A 182 -52.47 36.25 19.60
C TYR A 182 -53.73 36.62 18.79
N PRO A 183 -54.93 36.72 19.41
CA PRO A 183 -56.16 37.09 18.70
C PRO A 183 -56.14 38.53 18.18
N GLY A 184 -56.56 38.74 16.92
CA GLY A 184 -56.46 40.05 16.26
C GLY A 184 -57.27 41.20 16.90
N GLN A 185 -58.21 40.90 17.80
CA GLN A 185 -59.04 41.90 18.48
C GLN A 185 -58.27 42.72 19.52
N GLN A 186 -57.16 42.23 20.06
CA GLN A 186 -56.35 42.92 21.07
C GLN A 186 -54.99 43.45 20.55
N LYS A 187 -54.89 43.70 19.24
CA LYS A 187 -53.65 44.10 18.56
C LYS A 187 -52.95 45.32 19.18
N GLN A 188 -53.68 46.37 19.56
CA GLN A 188 -53.09 47.59 20.11
C GLN A 188 -52.45 47.37 21.49
N VAL A 189 -53.08 46.60 22.36
CA VAL A 189 -52.62 46.39 23.75
C VAL A 189 -51.37 45.50 23.79
N LEU A 190 -51.34 44.42 23.00
CA LEU A 190 -50.17 43.54 22.92
C LEU A 190 -48.99 44.19 22.20
N GLN A 191 -49.24 45.00 21.18
CA GLN A 191 -48.17 45.67 20.44
C GLN A 191 -47.48 46.76 21.28
N GLN A 192 -48.25 47.51 22.11
CA GLN A 192 -47.67 48.43 23.10
C GLN A 192 -46.84 47.73 24.18
N LEU A 193 -47.24 46.51 24.59
CA LEU A 193 -46.47 45.71 25.54
C LEU A 193 -45.13 45.19 24.99
N ILE A 194 -45.08 44.86 23.70
CA ILE A 194 -43.89 44.28 23.05
C ILE A 194 -42.92 45.36 22.55
N ASP A 195 -43.43 46.47 22.00
CA ASP A 195 -42.61 47.50 21.35
C ASP A 195 -42.06 48.56 22.33
N GLU A 196 -42.76 48.88 23.44
CA GLU A 196 -42.39 50.03 24.29
C GLU A 196 -41.51 49.70 25.51
N GLY A 197 -41.14 48.44 25.77
CA GLY A 197 -40.26 48.07 26.88
C GLY A 197 -40.82 48.49 28.24
N THR A 198 -41.58 47.61 28.89
CA THR A 198 -42.33 47.98 30.10
C THR A 198 -41.44 48.19 31.32
N GLU A 199 -41.18 49.45 31.67
CA GLU A 199 -40.95 49.87 33.06
C GLU A 199 -42.13 50.73 33.55
N ASN A 200 -42.79 50.27 34.62
CA ASN A 200 -43.77 51.00 35.43
C ASN A 200 -44.99 51.61 34.70
N LYS A 201 -45.53 50.98 33.65
CA LYS A 201 -46.82 51.35 33.04
C LYS A 201 -47.90 50.33 33.38
N LEU A 202 -49.05 50.80 33.89
CA LEU A 202 -50.27 49.99 34.06
C LEU A 202 -51.18 50.19 32.86
N ILE A 203 -51.52 49.11 32.15
CA ILE A 203 -52.41 49.16 31.00
C ILE A 203 -53.82 48.77 31.45
N PRO A 204 -54.83 49.64 31.22
CA PRO A 204 -56.21 49.33 31.59
C PRO A 204 -56.80 48.24 30.69
N VAL A 205 -57.57 47.33 31.28
CA VAL A 205 -58.33 46.29 30.58
C VAL A 205 -59.82 46.61 30.75
N GLU A 206 -60.55 46.79 29.64
CA GLU A 206 -61.95 47.24 29.65
C GLU A 206 -62.92 46.22 30.27
N ASP A 207 -62.64 44.92 30.12
CA ASP A 207 -63.41 43.83 30.71
C ASP A 207 -62.50 42.89 31.53
N TRP A 208 -62.27 43.27 32.79
CA TRP A 208 -61.40 42.52 33.72
C TRP A 208 -61.92 41.10 34.00
N GLN A 209 -63.23 40.91 33.96
CA GLN A 209 -63.88 39.66 34.32
C GLN A 209 -63.70 38.62 33.20
N ALA A 210 -63.95 39.02 31.94
CA ALA A 210 -63.66 38.17 30.78
C ALA A 210 -62.17 37.92 30.56
N TYR A 211 -61.31 38.87 30.96
CA TYR A 211 -59.85 38.72 30.89
C TYR A 211 -59.31 37.73 31.93
N SER A 212 -59.86 37.75 33.15
CA SER A 212 -59.54 36.80 34.22
C SER A 212 -60.04 35.38 33.90
N ASP A 213 -61.27 35.25 33.40
CA ASP A 213 -61.88 33.95 33.07
C ASP A 213 -61.15 33.21 31.94
N LYS A 214 -60.48 33.95 31.04
CA LYS A 214 -59.65 33.38 29.96
C LYS A 214 -58.19 33.12 30.36
N GLY A 215 -57.84 33.28 31.64
CA GLY A 215 -56.49 32.99 32.14
C GLY A 215 -55.46 34.12 31.95
N GLY A 216 -55.92 35.36 31.78
CA GLY A 216 -55.06 36.54 31.61
C GLY A 216 -54.18 36.48 30.36
N LEU A 217 -53.07 37.23 30.35
CA LEU A 217 -52.17 37.36 29.20
C LEU A 217 -51.67 36.00 28.65
N ALA A 218 -51.49 35.02 29.53
CA ALA A 218 -51.02 33.68 29.18
C ALA A 218 -52.05 32.86 28.37
N GLY A 219 -53.34 33.13 28.53
CA GLY A 219 -54.40 32.49 27.73
C GLY A 219 -54.57 33.09 26.33
N PHE A 220 -54.06 34.30 26.10
CA PHE A 220 -54.14 35.00 24.83
C PHE A 220 -52.89 34.85 23.96
N ILE A 221 -51.76 34.40 24.52
CA ILE A 221 -50.52 34.18 23.79
C ILE A 221 -50.21 32.69 23.79
N GLN A 222 -50.32 32.06 22.63
CA GLN A 222 -49.77 30.72 22.43
C GLN A 222 -48.33 30.86 21.92
N TRP A 223 -47.36 30.61 22.80
CA TRP A 223 -45.96 30.49 22.43
C TRP A 223 -45.69 29.14 21.80
N MET A 224 -44.78 29.08 20.83
CA MET A 224 -44.21 27.80 20.39
C MET A 224 -43.50 27.13 21.58
N PRO A 225 -43.50 25.78 21.68
CA PRO A 225 -42.88 25.03 22.78
C PRO A 225 -41.34 25.11 22.74
N ILE A 226 -40.81 26.29 23.03
CA ILE A 226 -39.38 26.63 23.00
C ILE A 226 -38.61 25.82 24.05
N LYS A 227 -39.25 25.51 25.19
CA LYS A 227 -38.66 24.72 26.26
C LYS A 227 -38.26 23.32 25.79
N GLU A 228 -39.15 22.61 25.10
CA GLU A 228 -38.90 21.26 24.58
C GLU A 228 -37.78 21.27 23.53
N VAL A 229 -37.76 22.30 22.67
CA VAL A 229 -36.70 22.49 21.68
C VAL A 229 -35.35 22.79 22.35
N ALA A 230 -35.32 23.63 23.37
CA ALA A 230 -34.12 23.95 24.13
C ALA A 230 -33.57 22.74 24.89
N GLU A 231 -34.45 21.95 25.53
CA GLU A 231 -34.08 20.70 26.20
C GLU A 231 -33.51 19.68 25.21
N THR A 232 -34.14 19.55 24.04
CA THR A 232 -33.64 18.69 22.96
C THR A 232 -32.25 19.14 22.46
N LEU A 233 -32.03 20.45 22.35
CA LEU A 233 -30.75 21.03 21.94
C LEU A 233 -29.63 20.65 22.93
N VAL A 234 -29.90 20.73 24.23
CA VAL A 234 -28.94 20.33 25.28
C VAL A 234 -28.59 18.85 25.17
N GLN A 235 -29.58 17.98 24.93
CA GLN A 235 -29.33 16.55 24.72
C GLN A 235 -28.51 16.26 23.47
N LEU A 236 -28.73 17.02 22.38
CA LEU A 236 -27.93 16.88 21.16
C LEU A 236 -26.49 17.33 21.34
N TYR A 237 -26.24 18.41 22.09
CA TYR A 237 -24.88 18.82 22.44
C TYR A 237 -24.16 17.73 23.25
N ALA A 238 -24.83 17.15 24.25
CA ALA A 238 -24.27 16.06 25.04
C ALA A 238 -23.99 14.81 24.21
N ALA A 239 -24.89 14.44 23.29
CA ALA A 239 -24.68 13.34 22.35
C ALA A 239 -23.48 13.59 21.44
N ARG A 240 -23.34 14.81 20.90
CA ARG A 240 -22.20 15.19 20.05
C ARG A 240 -20.87 15.09 20.79
N ASP A 241 -20.81 15.55 22.03
CA ASP A 241 -19.59 15.45 22.84
C ASP A 241 -19.23 13.98 23.12
N LYS A 242 -20.23 13.13 23.41
CA LYS A 242 -20.01 11.68 23.57
C LYS A 242 -19.45 11.02 22.29
N THR A 243 -19.99 11.35 21.12
CA THR A 243 -19.47 10.81 19.84
C THR A 243 -18.04 11.30 19.57
N LYS A 244 -17.73 12.56 19.91
CA LYS A 244 -16.38 13.12 19.81
C LYS A 244 -15.39 12.41 20.75
N ASP A 245 -15.81 12.07 21.96
CA ASP A 245 -14.98 11.33 22.91
C ASP A 245 -14.71 9.90 22.41
N LEU A 246 -15.74 9.21 21.88
CA LEU A 246 -15.57 7.91 21.22
C LEU A 246 -14.59 7.99 20.04
N LEU A 247 -14.70 9.03 19.21
CA LEU A 247 -13.76 9.27 18.11
C LEU A 247 -12.31 9.40 18.62
N TYR A 248 -12.09 10.13 19.72
CA TYR A 248 -10.76 10.25 20.33
C TYR A 248 -10.24 8.95 20.93
N GLU A 249 -11.11 8.08 21.44
CA GLU A 249 -10.74 6.75 21.93
C GLU A 249 -10.34 5.80 20.80
N ILE A 250 -11.10 5.80 19.69
CA ILE A 250 -10.82 4.99 18.50
C ILE A 250 -9.50 5.43 17.85
N THR A 251 -9.39 6.73 17.55
CA THR A 251 -8.18 7.31 16.94
C THR A 251 -6.96 7.30 17.87
N GLY A 252 -7.16 7.10 19.18
CA GLY A 252 -6.11 7.17 20.19
C GLY A 252 -5.60 8.59 20.47
N ILE A 253 -6.23 9.63 19.91
CA ILE A 253 -5.87 11.04 20.16
C ILE A 253 -6.05 11.40 21.64
N GLY A 254 -7.04 10.79 22.32
CA GLY A 254 -7.27 10.98 23.75
C GLY A 254 -6.09 10.56 24.63
N ASP A 255 -5.27 9.61 24.18
CA ASP A 255 -4.06 9.17 24.91
C ASP A 255 -2.87 10.12 24.66
N ILE A 256 -2.81 10.76 23.48
CA ILE A 256 -1.79 11.76 23.14
C ILE A 256 -2.02 13.07 23.91
N MET A 257 -3.28 13.53 24.00
CA MET A 257 -3.61 14.77 24.70
C MET A 257 -3.46 14.67 26.23
N ARG A 258 -3.67 13.48 26.81
CA ARG A 258 -3.42 13.20 28.24
C ARG A 258 -1.94 13.07 28.60
N GLY A 259 -1.05 13.05 27.60
CA GLY A 259 0.40 13.11 27.77
C GLY A 259 0.95 14.51 28.05
N GLN A 260 0.13 15.57 28.06
CA GLN A 260 0.56 16.89 28.51
C GLN A 260 0.89 16.86 30.01
N THR A 261 2.17 16.99 30.32
CA THR A 261 2.69 16.95 31.69
C THR A 261 2.42 18.26 32.42
N ASP A 262 1.93 18.17 33.65
CA ASP A 262 1.92 19.30 34.58
C ASP A 262 3.38 19.65 34.96
N PRO A 263 3.81 20.92 34.86
CA PRO A 263 5.16 21.35 35.23
C PRO A 263 5.59 20.98 36.65
N ASN A 264 4.65 20.70 37.55
CA ASN A 264 4.93 20.34 38.95
C ASN A 264 5.01 18.83 39.22
N GLU A 265 4.89 17.98 38.21
CA GLU A 265 4.91 16.51 38.37
C GLU A 265 6.35 15.94 38.44
N THR A 266 6.55 14.82 39.15
CA THR A 266 7.88 14.20 39.31
C THR A 266 8.41 13.64 37.98
N MET A 267 9.73 13.77 37.76
CA MET A 267 10.39 13.36 36.51
C MET A 267 10.10 11.90 36.10
N GLY A 268 9.98 10.98 37.05
CA GLY A 268 9.62 9.58 36.79
C GLY A 268 8.18 9.40 36.29
N ALA A 269 7.23 10.17 36.84
CA ALA A 269 5.84 10.16 36.38
C ALA A 269 5.69 10.78 34.98
N GLN A 270 6.48 11.83 34.68
CA GLN A 270 6.55 12.43 33.34
C GLN A 270 7.08 11.43 32.30
N GLN A 271 8.16 10.72 32.60
CA GLN A 271 8.72 9.70 31.71
C GLN A 271 7.76 8.53 31.48
N LEU A 272 7.05 8.08 32.51
CA LEU A 272 6.02 7.04 32.38
C LEU A 272 4.87 7.50 31.48
N LYS A 273 4.30 8.69 31.70
CA LYS A 273 3.22 9.24 30.86
C LYS A 273 3.64 9.45 29.41
N ALA A 274 4.86 9.94 29.17
CA ALA A 274 5.41 10.07 27.82
C ALA A 274 5.54 8.72 27.11
N ASN A 275 5.98 7.68 27.83
CA ASN A 275 6.13 6.32 27.30
C ASN A 275 4.79 5.63 26.99
N PHE A 276 3.72 5.91 27.73
CA PHE A 276 2.38 5.35 27.43
C PHE A 276 1.74 6.04 26.24
N SER A 277 1.90 7.36 26.12
CA SER A 277 1.31 8.17 25.04
C SER A 277 1.91 7.85 23.66
N THR A 278 3.16 7.38 23.59
CA THR A 278 3.86 7.07 22.33
C THR A 278 3.71 5.62 21.85
N ARG A 279 3.16 4.70 22.66
CA ARG A 279 3.07 3.26 22.30
C ARG A 279 2.23 2.97 21.05
N ARG A 280 1.21 3.78 20.76
CA ARG A 280 0.38 3.64 19.54
C ARG A 280 1.07 4.15 18.27
N ILE A 281 1.95 5.16 18.41
CA ILE A 281 2.67 5.78 17.29
C ILE A 281 4.00 5.05 17.00
N MET A 282 4.61 4.42 18.01
CA MET A 282 5.88 3.70 17.88
C MET A 282 5.90 2.66 16.73
N PRO A 283 4.86 1.83 16.51
CA PRO A 283 4.85 0.92 15.37
C PRO A 283 4.94 1.64 14.02
N GLN A 284 4.20 2.73 13.84
CA GLN A 284 4.23 3.55 12.62
C GLN A 284 5.62 4.20 12.43
N GLN A 285 6.18 4.77 13.49
CA GLN A 285 7.55 5.31 13.46
C GLN A 285 8.59 4.25 13.11
N ARG A 286 8.48 3.04 13.68
CA ARG A 286 9.36 1.91 13.36
C ARG A 286 9.20 1.46 11.90
N ALA A 287 7.98 1.47 11.37
CA ALA A 287 7.72 1.13 9.97
C ALA A 287 8.38 2.15 9.02
N VAL A 288 8.29 3.44 9.33
CA VAL A 288 8.99 4.51 8.59
C VAL A 288 10.51 4.37 8.71
N ALA A 289 11.03 4.12 9.92
CA ALA A 289 12.45 3.92 10.15
C ALA A 289 13.00 2.69 9.39
N ARG A 290 12.23 1.60 9.35
CA ARG A 290 12.55 0.40 8.55
C ARG A 290 12.68 0.75 7.07
N VAL A 291 11.69 1.45 6.51
CA VAL A 291 11.70 1.88 5.10
C VAL A 291 12.93 2.72 4.78
N ALA A 292 13.22 3.72 5.61
CA ALA A 292 14.40 4.56 5.43
C ALA A 292 15.71 3.76 5.51
N ARG A 293 15.83 2.86 6.50
CA ARG A 293 16.98 1.95 6.65
C ARG A 293 17.16 1.08 5.41
N ASP A 294 16.09 0.46 4.93
CA ASP A 294 16.16 -0.50 3.82
C ASP A 294 16.52 0.20 2.50
N LEU A 295 15.99 1.41 2.28
CA LEU A 295 16.41 2.28 1.17
C LEU A 295 17.90 2.62 1.22
N ILE A 296 18.40 3.04 2.39
CA ILE A 296 19.83 3.34 2.57
C ILE A 296 20.68 2.08 2.35
N ARG A 297 20.22 0.92 2.82
CA ARG A 297 20.92 -0.35 2.63
C ARG A 297 21.01 -0.75 1.15
N LEU A 298 19.92 -0.62 0.40
CA LEU A 298 19.92 -0.86 -1.04
C LEU A 298 20.86 0.10 -1.77
N LEU A 299 20.77 1.40 -1.46
CA LEU A 299 21.68 2.42 -2.02
C LEU A 299 23.15 2.08 -1.71
N ALA A 300 23.46 1.71 -0.46
CA ALA A 300 24.81 1.35 -0.06
C ALA A 300 25.30 0.09 -0.77
N GLY A 301 24.44 -0.92 -0.96
CA GLY A 301 24.77 -2.12 -1.74
C GLY A 301 25.13 -1.76 -3.19
N VAL A 302 24.29 -0.95 -3.84
CA VAL A 302 24.54 -0.49 -5.21
C VAL A 302 25.85 0.29 -5.30
N ILE A 303 26.12 1.21 -4.37
CA ILE A 303 27.36 1.99 -4.33
C ILE A 303 28.58 1.06 -4.15
N ALA A 304 28.52 0.11 -3.22
CA ALA A 304 29.65 -0.75 -2.89
C ALA A 304 30.00 -1.75 -4.00
N GLU A 305 28.99 -2.27 -4.72
CA GLU A 305 29.18 -3.29 -5.75
C GLU A 305 29.47 -2.70 -7.13
N HIS A 306 28.89 -1.55 -7.47
CA HIS A 306 28.92 -1.01 -8.84
C HIS A 306 29.78 0.24 -9.02
N PHE A 307 30.22 0.91 -7.95
CA PHE A 307 31.04 2.12 -8.05
C PHE A 307 32.47 1.89 -7.58
N SER A 308 33.43 2.36 -8.37
CA SER A 308 34.84 2.33 -7.97
C SER A 308 35.13 3.32 -6.84
N PRO A 309 36.11 3.04 -5.96
CA PRO A 309 36.52 3.98 -4.90
C PRO A 309 36.87 5.37 -5.42
N GLN A 310 37.41 5.47 -6.64
CA GLN A 310 37.72 6.73 -7.31
C GLN A 310 36.44 7.50 -7.65
N THR A 311 35.43 6.81 -8.17
CA THR A 311 34.13 7.42 -8.51
C THR A 311 33.43 7.93 -7.26
N ILE A 312 33.45 7.16 -6.17
CA ILE A 312 32.89 7.57 -4.87
C ILE A 312 33.64 8.80 -4.32
N SER A 313 34.97 8.82 -4.41
CA SER A 313 35.79 9.96 -3.98
C SER A 313 35.47 11.23 -4.79
N MET A 314 35.27 11.11 -6.10
CA MET A 314 34.85 12.23 -6.95
C MET A 314 33.46 12.77 -6.58
N ILE A 315 32.50 11.89 -6.31
CA ILE A 315 31.11 12.27 -5.96
C ILE A 315 31.04 12.91 -4.58
N THR A 316 31.74 12.35 -3.59
CA THR A 316 31.69 12.78 -2.19
C THR A 316 32.58 13.98 -1.88
N GLY A 317 33.52 14.32 -2.79
CA GLY A 317 34.55 15.33 -2.55
C GLY A 317 35.56 14.93 -1.46
N TYR A 318 35.54 13.67 -1.01
CA TYR A 318 36.43 13.18 0.03
C TYR A 318 37.77 12.74 -0.59
N PRO A 319 38.92 13.26 -0.15
CA PRO A 319 40.22 12.93 -0.73
C PRO A 319 40.55 11.46 -0.51
N GLN A 320 40.73 10.73 -1.63
CA GLN A 320 41.21 9.35 -1.77
C GLN A 320 40.89 8.43 -0.58
N LEU A 321 39.74 7.76 -0.65
CA LEU A 321 39.53 6.53 0.12
C LEU A 321 40.71 5.59 -0.16
N ALA A 322 41.39 5.13 0.90
CA ALA A 322 42.51 4.22 0.77
C ALA A 322 42.10 3.03 -0.12
N PRO A 323 42.96 2.56 -1.04
CA PRO A 323 42.64 1.41 -1.86
C PRO A 323 42.24 0.26 -0.94
N VAL A 324 41.14 -0.41 -1.27
CA VAL A 324 40.73 -1.64 -0.59
C VAL A 324 41.96 -2.54 -0.57
N PRO A 325 42.45 -2.97 0.61
CA PRO A 325 43.62 -3.83 0.66
C PRO A 325 43.34 -5.04 -0.22
N PRO A 326 44.24 -5.40 -1.15
CA PRO A 326 44.03 -6.55 -2.00
C PRO A 326 43.72 -7.73 -1.09
N VAL A 327 42.68 -8.49 -1.43
CA VAL A 327 42.40 -9.77 -0.78
C VAL A 327 43.74 -10.49 -0.72
N PRO A 328 44.24 -10.87 0.48
CA PRO A 328 45.54 -11.50 0.57
C PRO A 328 45.56 -12.65 -0.43
N PRO A 329 46.59 -12.74 -1.29
CA PRO A 329 46.68 -13.83 -2.25
C PRO A 329 46.43 -15.11 -1.48
N GLN A 330 45.54 -15.96 -1.98
CA GLN A 330 45.34 -17.29 -1.42
C GLN A 330 46.75 -17.85 -1.17
N PRO A 331 47.07 -18.27 0.07
CA PRO A 331 48.41 -18.72 0.38
C PRO A 331 48.80 -19.72 -0.69
N PRO A 332 49.99 -19.57 -1.33
CA PRO A 332 50.40 -20.46 -2.40
C PRO A 332 50.14 -21.87 -1.90
N GLN A 333 49.36 -22.65 -2.65
CA GLN A 333 49.22 -24.06 -2.37
C GLN A 333 50.63 -24.60 -2.41
N MET A 334 51.23 -24.78 -1.22
CA MET A 334 52.54 -25.39 -1.11
C MET A 334 52.40 -26.70 -1.87
N PRO A 335 53.24 -26.98 -2.89
CA PRO A 335 53.29 -28.32 -3.43
C PRO A 335 53.47 -29.23 -2.22
N GLN A 336 52.51 -30.12 -1.99
CA GLN A 336 52.58 -31.11 -0.92
C GLN A 336 53.89 -31.86 -1.16
N GLN A 337 54.96 -31.45 -0.49
CA GLN A 337 56.16 -32.25 -0.39
C GLN A 337 55.70 -33.50 0.35
N ALA A 338 55.76 -34.63 -0.35
CA ALA A 338 55.50 -35.93 0.24
C ALA A 338 56.29 -36.00 1.57
N PRO A 339 55.64 -36.35 2.69
CA PRO A 339 56.34 -36.41 3.95
C PRO A 339 57.46 -37.45 3.84
N MET A 340 58.69 -37.02 4.11
CA MET A 340 59.79 -37.94 4.37
C MET A 340 59.37 -38.84 5.55
N PRO A 341 59.53 -40.17 5.47
CA PRO A 341 59.06 -41.05 6.53
C PRO A 341 59.82 -40.78 7.82
N GLY A 342 59.11 -40.35 8.89
CA GLY A 342 59.64 -40.42 10.26
C GLY A 342 59.61 -39.17 11.14
N GLN A 343 58.93 -38.08 10.79
CA GLN A 343 58.71 -36.98 11.76
C GLN A 343 57.22 -36.85 12.15
N PRO A 344 56.90 -36.72 13.45
CA PRO A 344 55.52 -36.50 13.90
C PRO A 344 55.02 -35.12 13.49
N LEU A 345 53.82 -35.08 12.92
CA LEU A 345 53.12 -33.85 12.51
C LEU A 345 52.87 -32.93 13.72
N PRO A 346 53.10 -31.61 13.58
CA PRO A 346 52.67 -30.67 14.62
C PRO A 346 51.14 -30.72 14.76
N PRO A 347 50.61 -30.51 15.99
CA PRO A 347 49.17 -30.58 16.24
C PRO A 347 48.44 -29.49 15.42
N PRO A 348 47.23 -29.79 14.93
CA PRO A 348 46.47 -28.85 14.11
C PRO A 348 46.10 -27.61 14.91
N ASP A 349 46.30 -26.43 14.31
CA ASP A 349 45.93 -25.15 14.89
C ASP A 349 44.41 -25.10 15.11
N PRO A 350 43.91 -24.92 16.35
CA PRO A 350 42.49 -24.89 16.65
C PRO A 350 41.74 -23.79 15.88
N ALA A 351 42.41 -22.72 15.44
CA ALA A 351 41.80 -21.67 14.62
C ALA A 351 41.48 -22.16 13.18
N MET A 352 42.33 -23.02 12.62
CA MET A 352 42.12 -23.64 11.30
C MET A 352 40.97 -24.64 11.31
N ALA A 353 40.81 -25.40 12.40
CA ALA A 353 39.71 -26.34 12.56
C ALA A 353 38.34 -25.63 12.62
N GLN A 354 38.26 -24.51 13.35
CA GLN A 354 37.04 -23.70 13.38
C GLN A 354 36.73 -23.06 12.02
N TRP A 355 37.75 -22.58 11.31
CA TRP A 355 37.57 -22.01 9.98
C TRP A 355 37.08 -23.04 8.97
N GLN A 356 37.65 -24.25 8.96
CA GLN A 356 37.21 -25.34 8.08
C GLN A 356 35.77 -25.79 8.38
N GLN A 357 35.38 -25.85 9.66
CA GLN A 357 33.98 -26.13 10.04
C GLN A 357 33.02 -25.04 9.57
N ALA A 358 33.41 -23.76 9.69
CA ALA A 358 32.60 -22.65 9.21
C ALA A 358 32.44 -22.65 7.68
N VAL A 359 33.51 -22.98 6.94
CA VAL A 359 33.47 -23.10 5.48
C VAL A 359 32.61 -24.28 5.03
N GLN A 360 32.73 -25.44 5.68
CA GLN A 360 31.88 -26.60 5.37
C GLN A 360 30.41 -26.34 5.69
N ALA A 361 30.11 -25.65 6.80
CA ALA A 361 28.75 -25.25 7.14
C ALA A 361 28.18 -24.28 6.09
N ALA A 362 28.97 -23.31 5.62
CA ALA A 362 28.56 -22.37 4.59
C ALA A 362 28.32 -23.06 3.22
N GLN A 363 29.17 -24.02 2.85
CA GLN A 363 29.02 -24.79 1.61
C GLN A 363 27.78 -25.72 1.64
N ALA A 364 27.46 -26.30 2.80
CA ALA A 364 26.27 -27.12 2.96
C ALA A 364 24.97 -26.30 2.84
N VAL A 365 24.98 -25.04 3.32
CA VAL A 365 23.83 -24.12 3.18
C VAL A 365 23.66 -23.61 1.75
N MET A 366 24.73 -23.53 0.95
CA MET A 366 24.65 -23.16 -0.47
C MET A 366 24.18 -24.28 -1.40
N GLN A 367 24.18 -25.54 -0.93
CA GLN A 367 23.75 -26.71 -1.73
C GLN A 367 22.37 -27.25 -1.33
N ALA A 368 21.70 -26.63 -0.36
CA ALA A 368 20.32 -26.90 0.04
C ALA A 368 19.42 -25.76 -0.43
#